data_AF-A0A1Y1KMF9-F1
#
_entry.id   AF-A0A1Y1KMF9-F1
#
_cell.length_a   1.000
_cell.length_b   1.000
_cell.length_c   1.000
_cell.angle_alpha   90.00
_cell.angle_beta   90.00
_cell.angle_gamma   90.00
#
_symmetry.space_group_name_H-M   'P 1'
#
loop_
_entity.id
_entity.type
_entity.pdbx_description
1 polymer ?
#
loop_
_entity_poly.entity_id
_entity_poly.type
_entity_poly.pdbx_seq_one_letter_code
_entity_poly.pdbx_strand_id
1 'polypeptide(L)'
;HVRKCDSRSWAVNSYSTVGPNMASPVVDIDPYGEVFIVIPTAVTRRQAGLGNEEIIAPLESVEGQDRNSLPADRSENDDSDKDPAHVEAEQQSSFRLRVSKKHLIMSSVRAKKMYGMNCKESTPDENGNFHWHFEPIFNRQAFEMVMDIIHGQTHKTPDRVSLDMMADVAAITDDLQCHNAVKFVANTWMDRLQASPPKKICSDLYKWILIAWVFDQPDLFQSTTRLAIMECTGTLSPGVIPVNPAIIEAVESMRVELLSELIAGVESMIDDLSRGHSTCTFECRSMWLGALIQEMRSNGLSSPDPSELKQDLSLTTTLGIIRNFQSPVIFSPRSKFADVADGYENHDPNTLWKLQWGLDEDNYGYSFSKKSKIHKKAGSSVSLWQDKVAHENPETLFKHQCSVHTLLEPCLRAIETKVIGLDISSFSRAG
;
A
#
# COMPACT_ATOMS: atom_id res chain seq x y z
N HIS A 1 -16.14 22.82 -38.20
CA HIS A 1 -15.15 22.46 -37.17
C HIS A 1 -15.84 22.32 -35.82
N VAL A 2 -16.26 21.11 -35.46
CA VAL A 2 -16.80 20.82 -34.11
C VAL A 2 -15.74 19.98 -33.40
N ARG A 3 -15.20 20.49 -32.28
CA ARG A 3 -14.17 19.80 -31.49
C ARG A 3 -14.83 18.70 -30.66
N LYS A 4 -14.15 17.58 -30.47
CA LYS A 4 -14.54 16.55 -29.48
C LYS A 4 -14.20 17.13 -28.10
N CYS A 5 -15.05 16.94 -27.09
CA CYS A 5 -14.67 17.31 -25.73
C CYS A 5 -13.61 16.32 -25.23
N ASP A 6 -12.41 16.83 -24.92
CA ASP A 6 -11.34 16.06 -24.27
C ASP A 6 -11.79 15.65 -22.87
N SER A 7 -12.32 14.42 -22.78
CA SER A 7 -12.07 13.56 -21.63
C SER A 7 -10.63 13.06 -21.77
N ARG A 8 -9.92 12.80 -20.66
CA ARG A 8 -8.58 12.19 -20.68
C ARG A 8 -8.63 10.92 -21.54
N SER A 9 -8.20 11.00 -22.79
CA SER A 9 -8.32 9.92 -23.76
C SER A 9 -7.13 10.01 -24.72
N TRP A 10 -6.39 8.90 -24.82
CA TRP A 10 -5.43 8.70 -25.89
C TRP A 10 -6.17 8.39 -27.19
N ALA A 11 -5.69 8.99 -28.27
CA ALA A 11 -6.37 9.06 -29.55
C ALA A 11 -6.57 7.70 -30.22
N VAL A 12 -7.75 7.51 -30.83
CA VAL A 12 -7.93 6.67 -32.03
C VAL A 12 -8.80 7.41 -33.03
N ASN A 13 -8.35 7.39 -34.28
CA ASN A 13 -8.85 8.17 -35.42
C ASN A 13 -10.21 7.70 -35.97
N SER A 14 -10.82 8.62 -36.72
CA SER A 14 -12.11 8.61 -37.42
C SER A 14 -12.46 7.40 -38.29
N TYR A 15 -13.74 7.05 -38.35
CA TYR A 15 -14.33 6.15 -39.37
C TYR A 15 -15.52 6.77 -40.11
N SER A 16 -15.62 6.39 -41.39
CA SER A 16 -16.66 6.72 -42.37
C SER A 16 -17.88 5.78 -42.29
N THR A 17 -18.99 6.24 -42.87
CA THR A 17 -20.36 5.69 -42.92
C THR A 17 -20.53 4.31 -43.59
N VAL A 18 -21.30 3.40 -42.97
CA VAL A 18 -21.91 2.18 -43.59
C VAL A 18 -23.31 1.90 -42.99
N GLY A 19 -24.22 1.34 -43.82
CA GLY A 19 -25.69 1.15 -43.63
C GLY A 19 -26.18 0.05 -42.65
N PRO A 20 -27.42 -0.46 -42.84
CA PRO A 20 -28.48 -0.43 -41.82
C PRO A 20 -28.31 -1.40 -40.63
N ASN A 21 -28.50 -0.82 -39.44
CA ASN A 21 -28.50 -1.39 -38.09
C ASN A 21 -29.26 -2.72 -37.92
N MET A 22 -28.61 -3.72 -37.34
CA MET A 22 -29.29 -4.52 -36.31
C MET A 22 -29.39 -3.64 -35.05
N ALA A 23 -30.62 -3.30 -34.66
CA ALA A 23 -30.85 -2.34 -33.58
C ALA A 23 -30.24 -2.85 -32.26
N SER A 24 -29.20 -2.16 -31.79
CA SER A 24 -28.71 -2.30 -30.42
C SER A 24 -29.88 -2.09 -29.44
N PRO A 25 -30.02 -2.90 -28.37
CA PRO A 25 -31.10 -2.74 -27.41
C PRO A 25 -31.02 -1.34 -26.78
N VAL A 26 -32.12 -0.59 -26.91
CA VAL A 26 -32.31 0.73 -26.28
C VAL A 26 -33.13 0.51 -25.02
N VAL A 27 -32.63 1.00 -23.88
CA VAL A 27 -33.39 1.05 -22.64
C VAL A 27 -33.93 2.48 -22.49
N ASP A 28 -35.25 2.61 -22.49
CA ASP A 28 -35.93 3.89 -22.31
C ASP A 28 -36.10 4.22 -20.82
N ILE A 29 -35.22 5.08 -20.29
CA ILE A 29 -35.40 5.68 -18.96
C ILE A 29 -36.45 6.80 -19.06
N ASP A 30 -36.36 7.62 -20.10
CA ASP A 30 -37.40 8.56 -20.51
C ASP A 30 -37.84 8.28 -21.96
N PRO A 31 -39.06 7.77 -22.19
CA PRO A 31 -39.60 7.51 -23.53
C PRO A 31 -39.70 8.74 -24.43
N TYR A 32 -39.65 9.95 -23.86
CA TYR A 32 -39.65 11.22 -24.59
C TYR A 32 -38.28 11.89 -24.60
N GLY A 33 -37.27 11.26 -23.99
CA GLY A 33 -35.93 11.80 -23.87
C GLY A 33 -35.27 12.05 -25.23
N GLU A 34 -34.54 13.16 -25.31
CA GLU A 34 -33.79 13.60 -26.49
C GLU A 34 -32.30 13.22 -26.44
N VAL A 35 -31.83 12.52 -25.40
CA VAL A 35 -30.42 12.12 -25.28
C VAL A 35 -30.29 10.61 -25.31
N PHE A 36 -29.41 10.12 -26.18
CA PHE A 36 -28.90 8.76 -26.17
C PHE A 36 -27.52 8.71 -25.55
N ILE A 37 -27.41 8.07 -24.39
CA ILE A 37 -26.12 7.71 -23.81
C ILE A 37 -25.68 6.41 -24.45
N VAL A 38 -24.49 6.40 -25.05
CA VAL A 38 -23.96 5.27 -25.81
C VAL A 38 -22.71 4.73 -25.13
N ILE A 39 -22.79 3.51 -24.62
CA ILE A 39 -21.70 2.80 -23.94
C ILE A 39 -21.31 1.59 -24.82
N PRO A 40 -20.11 1.56 -25.42
CA PRO A 40 -19.66 0.43 -26.22
C PRO A 40 -19.60 -0.86 -25.39
N THR A 41 -19.90 -2.00 -26.01
CA THR A 41 -19.57 -3.29 -25.43
C THR A 41 -18.08 -3.54 -25.62
N ALA A 42 -17.35 -3.81 -24.54
CA ALA A 42 -15.99 -4.30 -24.66
C ALA A 42 -16.00 -5.56 -25.54
N VAL A 43 -15.31 -5.51 -26.68
CA VAL A 43 -15.15 -6.67 -27.54
C VAL A 43 -14.20 -7.62 -26.84
N THR A 44 -14.71 -8.70 -26.25
CA THR A 44 -13.88 -9.85 -25.92
C THR A 44 -13.42 -10.44 -27.24
N ARG A 45 -12.19 -10.11 -27.67
CA ARG A 45 -11.56 -10.80 -28.80
C ARG A 45 -11.49 -12.28 -28.42
N ARG A 46 -12.39 -13.10 -28.97
CA ARG A 46 -12.19 -14.56 -28.96
C ARG A 46 -10.92 -14.79 -29.76
N GLN A 47 -9.88 -15.29 -29.11
CA GLN A 47 -8.74 -15.85 -29.84
C GLN A 47 -9.30 -16.98 -30.72
N ALA A 48 -9.40 -16.72 -32.01
CA ALA A 48 -9.55 -17.76 -33.01
C ALA A 48 -8.37 -18.71 -32.84
N GLY A 49 -8.69 -20.00 -32.70
CA GLY A 49 -7.76 -21.03 -32.30
C GLY A 49 -6.45 -21.03 -33.09
N LEU A 50 -5.35 -20.96 -32.35
CA LEU A 50 -4.20 -21.80 -32.65
C LEU A 50 -4.13 -22.79 -31.49
N GLY A 51 -4.61 -24.01 -31.76
CA GLY A 51 -4.13 -25.15 -31.00
C GLY A 51 -2.61 -25.14 -31.10
N ASN A 52 -1.97 -25.30 -29.95
CA ASN A 52 -0.81 -26.16 -29.69
C ASN A 52 -0.47 -25.93 -28.22
N GLU A 53 -0.88 -26.87 -27.37
CA GLU A 53 -0.38 -27.01 -26.02
C GLU A 53 1.12 -27.34 -26.10
N GLU A 54 1.97 -26.61 -25.39
CA GLU A 54 3.24 -27.15 -24.92
C GLU A 54 3.45 -26.83 -23.43
N ILE A 55 3.48 -27.92 -22.67
CA ILE A 55 3.76 -28.03 -21.25
C ILE A 55 5.29 -28.08 -21.06
N ILE A 56 5.78 -27.43 -20.01
CA ILE A 56 7.21 -27.31 -19.68
C ILE A 56 7.80 -28.63 -19.12
N ALA A 57 8.86 -29.12 -19.80
CA ALA A 57 10.10 -29.80 -19.33
C ALA A 57 10.06 -31.25 -18.76
N PRO A 58 11.19 -32.02 -18.71
CA PRO A 58 12.60 -31.59 -18.82
C PRO A 58 13.59 -32.44 -19.67
N LEU A 59 14.74 -31.78 -19.92
CA LEU A 59 16.12 -32.20 -20.30
C LEU A 59 16.40 -33.67 -20.66
N GLU A 60 17.11 -33.88 -21.78
CA GLU A 60 18.48 -34.46 -21.81
C GLU A 60 19.07 -34.51 -23.24
N SER A 61 20.35 -34.08 -23.34
CA SER A 61 21.40 -34.54 -24.27
C SER A 61 21.30 -34.18 -25.78
N VAL A 62 22.35 -33.94 -26.58
CA VAL A 62 23.81 -33.69 -26.50
C VAL A 62 24.22 -33.40 -27.99
N GLU A 63 25.16 -32.46 -28.21
CA GLU A 63 26.05 -32.29 -29.39
C GLU A 63 25.44 -32.04 -30.79
N GLY A 64 25.66 -30.86 -31.40
CA GLY A 64 26.72 -30.62 -32.41
C GLY A 64 26.06 -30.47 -33.80
N GLN A 65 26.37 -29.58 -34.74
CA GLN A 65 27.55 -28.79 -35.05
C GLN A 65 27.17 -27.57 -35.92
N ASP A 66 28.07 -26.59 -35.79
CA ASP A 66 28.33 -25.37 -36.55
C ASP A 66 28.05 -25.33 -38.08
N ARG A 67 27.46 -24.18 -38.46
CA ARG A 67 27.94 -23.14 -39.42
C ARG A 67 28.12 -23.41 -40.93
N ASN A 68 27.82 -22.30 -41.62
CA ASN A 68 28.29 -21.81 -42.93
C ASN A 68 27.51 -22.31 -44.15
N SER A 69 27.03 -21.49 -45.10
CA SER A 69 27.24 -20.07 -45.43
C SER A 69 26.14 -19.58 -46.39
N LEU A 70 25.84 -18.27 -46.35
CA LEU A 70 25.27 -17.47 -47.46
C LEU A 70 26.31 -17.33 -48.61
N PRO A 71 26.07 -16.66 -49.78
CA PRO A 71 24.96 -15.78 -50.16
C PRO A 71 24.50 -15.88 -51.66
N ALA A 72 23.68 -14.89 -52.03
CA ALA A 72 23.50 -14.28 -53.36
C ALA A 72 22.39 -14.89 -54.23
N ASP A 73 21.24 -14.23 -54.31
CA ASP A 73 20.92 -13.01 -55.09
C ASP A 73 20.20 -13.43 -56.37
N ARG A 74 18.91 -13.08 -56.46
CA ARG A 74 18.16 -12.93 -57.70
C ARG A 74 16.80 -12.32 -57.41
N SER A 75 16.69 -11.08 -57.87
CA SER A 75 15.46 -10.38 -58.23
C SER A 75 14.48 -11.26 -59.01
N GLU A 76 13.19 -11.13 -58.73
CA GLU A 76 12.15 -11.28 -59.76
C GLU A 76 10.87 -10.52 -59.41
N ASN A 77 10.30 -9.99 -60.48
CA ASN A 77 9.22 -9.04 -60.64
C ASN A 77 7.83 -9.53 -60.20
N ASP A 78 7.03 -8.56 -59.74
CA ASP A 78 5.73 -8.11 -60.30
C ASP A 78 4.53 -9.07 -60.49
N ASP A 79 3.42 -8.57 -59.95
CA ASP A 79 1.99 -8.73 -60.26
C ASP A 79 1.31 -10.12 -60.32
N SER A 80 0.36 -10.32 -59.40
CA SER A 80 -0.99 -10.83 -59.73
C SER A 80 -1.93 -10.79 -58.52
N ASP A 81 -2.95 -9.94 -58.66
CA ASP A 81 -4.33 -10.04 -58.14
C ASP A 81 -4.60 -11.04 -57.00
N LYS A 82 -4.82 -10.49 -55.81
CA LYS A 82 -5.73 -11.08 -54.82
C LYS A 82 -6.69 -10.03 -54.32
N ASP A 83 -7.98 -10.29 -54.59
CA ASP A 83 -9.14 -9.60 -54.02
C ASP A 83 -8.89 -9.15 -52.57
N PRO A 84 -9.26 -7.91 -52.19
CA PRO A 84 -9.23 -7.53 -50.80
C PRO A 84 -10.28 -8.37 -50.07
N ALA A 85 -9.79 -9.32 -49.28
CA ALA A 85 -10.60 -10.00 -48.28
C ALA A 85 -11.44 -8.95 -47.54
N HIS A 86 -12.76 -9.11 -47.65
CA HIS A 86 -13.72 -8.40 -46.84
C HIS A 86 -13.31 -8.49 -45.37
N VAL A 87 -12.71 -7.42 -44.85
CA VAL A 87 -12.65 -7.20 -43.41
C VAL A 87 -14.08 -6.87 -43.02
N GLU A 88 -14.86 -7.91 -42.68
CA GLU A 88 -16.14 -7.72 -42.01
C GLU A 88 -15.84 -6.92 -40.74
N ALA A 89 -16.25 -5.66 -40.73
CA ALA A 89 -16.21 -4.82 -39.56
C ALA A 89 -17.11 -5.47 -38.51
N GLU A 90 -16.51 -6.17 -37.54
CA GLU A 90 -17.21 -6.79 -36.42
C GLU A 90 -18.10 -5.73 -35.77
N GLN A 91 -19.41 -5.96 -35.82
CA GLN A 91 -20.43 -5.06 -35.29
C GLN A 91 -20.23 -4.90 -33.79
N GLN A 92 -19.68 -3.74 -33.39
CA GLN A 92 -19.60 -3.34 -32.00
C GLN A 92 -21.02 -3.17 -31.46
N SER A 93 -21.48 -4.15 -30.68
CA SER A 93 -22.74 -4.00 -29.95
C SER A 93 -22.61 -2.83 -28.99
N SER A 94 -23.55 -1.88 -29.03
CA SER A 94 -23.56 -0.71 -28.14
C SER A 94 -24.73 -0.81 -27.18
N PHE A 95 -24.53 -0.48 -25.91
CA PHE A 95 -25.63 -0.29 -24.97
C PHE A 95 -26.10 1.16 -25.03
N ARG A 96 -27.41 1.36 -25.18
CA ARG A 96 -28.00 2.70 -25.33
C ARG A 96 -29.06 2.96 -24.28
N LEU A 97 -28.92 4.07 -23.57
CA LEU A 97 -29.95 4.58 -22.65
C LEU A 97 -30.58 5.82 -23.26
N ARG A 98 -31.90 5.87 -23.32
CA ARG A 98 -32.64 7.08 -23.70
C ARG A 98 -33.06 7.85 -22.46
N VAL A 99 -32.60 9.09 -22.35
CA VAL A 99 -32.74 9.94 -21.16
C VAL A 99 -33.14 11.37 -21.52
N SER A 100 -33.68 12.10 -20.55
CA SER A 100 -34.00 13.52 -20.70
C SER A 100 -32.76 14.39 -20.51
N LYS A 101 -32.48 15.31 -21.45
CA LYS A 101 -31.40 16.29 -21.30
C LYS A 101 -31.63 17.19 -20.10
N LYS A 102 -32.90 17.55 -19.83
CA LYS A 102 -33.27 18.42 -18.71
C LYS A 102 -32.93 17.78 -17.36
N HIS A 103 -33.33 16.54 -17.13
CA HIS A 103 -32.98 15.84 -15.88
C HIS A 103 -31.47 15.68 -15.73
N LEU A 104 -30.78 15.33 -16.83
CA LEU A 104 -29.33 15.15 -16.83
C LEU A 104 -28.58 16.45 -16.50
N ILE A 105 -28.91 17.57 -17.16
CA ILE A 105 -28.29 18.89 -16.89
C ILE A 105 -28.57 19.39 -15.48
N MET A 106 -29.78 19.15 -14.96
CA MET A 106 -30.16 19.59 -13.62
C MET A 106 -29.41 18.84 -12.52
N SER A 107 -29.11 17.57 -12.75
CA SER A 107 -28.53 16.67 -11.74
C SER A 107 -27.02 16.45 -11.87
N SER A 108 -26.44 16.67 -13.06
CA SER A 108 -25.02 16.44 -13.36
C SER A 108 -24.30 17.73 -13.74
N VAL A 109 -23.28 18.08 -12.96
CA VAL A 109 -22.41 19.24 -13.25
C VAL A 109 -21.66 19.03 -14.56
N ARG A 110 -21.16 17.81 -14.82
CA ARG A 110 -20.48 17.48 -16.08
C ARG A 110 -21.42 17.62 -17.27
N ALA A 111 -22.65 17.13 -17.18
CA ALA A 111 -23.63 17.26 -18.25
C ALA A 111 -23.94 18.73 -18.55
N LYS A 112 -24.16 19.53 -17.50
CA LYS A 112 -24.40 20.98 -17.63
C LYS A 112 -23.24 21.68 -18.34
N LYS A 113 -21.99 21.36 -17.98
CA LYS A 113 -20.79 21.87 -18.65
C LYS A 113 -20.72 21.42 -20.11
N MET A 114 -20.84 20.11 -20.37
CA MET A 114 -20.77 19.52 -21.71
C MET A 114 -21.80 20.12 -22.67
N TYR A 115 -23.07 20.20 -22.26
CA TYR A 115 -24.13 20.77 -23.10
C TYR A 115 -24.08 22.29 -23.25
N GLY A 116 -23.26 22.97 -22.44
CA GLY A 116 -22.94 24.39 -22.62
C GLY A 116 -21.78 24.64 -23.60
N MET A 117 -21.05 23.60 -24.02
CA MET A 117 -19.93 23.70 -24.97
C MET A 117 -20.41 23.50 -26.41
N ASN A 118 -19.58 23.90 -27.39
CA ASN A 118 -19.82 23.64 -28.83
C ASN A 118 -19.07 22.37 -29.27
N CYS A 119 -19.50 21.21 -28.76
CA CYS A 119 -18.92 19.90 -29.05
C CYS A 119 -19.90 19.00 -29.81
N LYS A 120 -19.43 17.84 -30.28
CA LYS A 120 -20.29 16.92 -31.06
C LYS A 120 -21.44 16.39 -30.21
N GLU A 121 -21.16 16.14 -28.94
CA GLU A 121 -22.10 15.59 -27.96
C GLU A 121 -23.19 16.61 -27.57
N SER A 122 -22.94 17.91 -27.76
CA SER A 122 -23.89 18.99 -27.49
C SER A 122 -24.66 19.48 -28.72
N THR A 123 -24.35 18.94 -29.90
CA THR A 123 -25.09 19.20 -31.15
C THR A 123 -26.08 18.07 -31.42
N PRO A 124 -27.35 18.38 -31.73
CA PRO A 124 -28.31 17.34 -32.08
C PRO A 124 -28.04 16.77 -33.46
N ASP A 125 -28.44 15.52 -33.68
CA ASP A 125 -28.49 14.86 -34.98
C ASP A 125 -29.65 15.38 -35.85
N GLU A 126 -29.80 14.83 -37.05
CA GLU A 126 -30.87 15.18 -38.00
C GLU A 126 -32.28 14.96 -37.43
N ASN A 127 -32.42 14.07 -36.45
CA ASN A 127 -33.67 13.76 -35.79
C ASN A 127 -33.90 14.59 -34.51
N GLY A 128 -33.00 15.52 -34.19
CA GLY A 128 -33.08 16.35 -32.99
C GLY A 128 -32.54 15.68 -31.71
N ASN A 129 -31.89 14.52 -31.81
CA ASN A 129 -31.38 13.78 -30.66
C ASN A 129 -29.89 14.04 -30.40
N PHE A 130 -29.48 14.06 -29.15
CA PHE A 130 -28.09 14.18 -28.73
C PHE A 130 -27.50 12.80 -28.47
N HIS A 131 -26.23 12.59 -28.84
CA HIS A 131 -25.52 11.33 -28.59
C HIS A 131 -24.32 11.58 -27.69
N TRP A 132 -24.35 11.01 -26.49
CA TRP A 132 -23.26 11.14 -25.53
C TRP A 132 -22.52 9.81 -25.39
N HIS A 133 -21.33 9.74 -25.96
CA HIS A 133 -20.51 8.55 -25.98
C HIS A 133 -19.62 8.45 -24.74
N PHE A 134 -19.57 7.27 -24.14
CA PHE A 134 -18.69 6.92 -23.02
C PHE A 134 -17.73 5.80 -23.40
N GLU A 135 -16.67 5.63 -22.63
CA GLU A 135 -15.73 4.51 -22.78
C GLU A 135 -16.33 3.20 -22.21
N PRO A 136 -15.91 2.01 -22.69
CA PRO A 136 -16.41 0.72 -22.24
C PRO A 136 -15.87 0.30 -20.86
N ILE A 137 -15.66 1.26 -19.96
CA ILE A 137 -15.15 1.06 -18.60
C ILE A 137 -16.28 1.03 -17.56
N PHE A 138 -17.45 1.57 -17.89
CA PHE A 138 -18.58 1.65 -16.95
C PHE A 138 -19.46 0.42 -17.02
N ASN A 139 -19.85 -0.07 -15.83
CA ASN A 139 -20.87 -1.10 -15.70
C ASN A 139 -22.23 -0.56 -16.16
N ARG A 140 -22.87 -1.25 -17.10
CA ARG A 140 -24.14 -0.84 -17.71
C ARG A 140 -25.28 -0.74 -16.72
N GLN A 141 -25.37 -1.72 -15.83
CA GLN A 141 -26.45 -1.80 -14.85
C GLN A 141 -26.30 -0.70 -13.80
N ALA A 142 -25.06 -0.40 -13.39
CA ALA A 142 -24.80 0.74 -12.51
C ALA A 142 -25.15 2.07 -13.20
N PHE A 143 -24.84 2.21 -14.49
CA PHE A 143 -25.16 3.41 -15.27
C PHE A 143 -26.67 3.60 -15.40
N GLU A 144 -27.41 2.53 -15.69
CA GLU A 144 -28.87 2.52 -15.71
C GLU A 144 -29.44 2.95 -14.35
N MET A 145 -28.95 2.40 -13.23
CA MET A 145 -29.39 2.82 -11.89
C MET A 145 -29.14 4.32 -11.63
N VAL A 146 -27.98 4.85 -12.00
CA VAL A 146 -27.70 6.30 -11.83
C VAL A 146 -28.67 7.13 -12.69
N MET A 147 -28.98 6.69 -13.90
CA MET A 147 -29.97 7.37 -14.74
C MET A 147 -31.38 7.29 -14.14
N ASP A 148 -31.83 6.13 -13.65
CA ASP A 148 -33.11 5.98 -12.97
C ASP A 148 -33.21 6.95 -11.78
N ILE A 149 -32.15 7.05 -10.97
CA ILE A 149 -32.10 7.98 -9.82
C ILE A 149 -32.21 9.44 -10.30
N ILE A 150 -31.44 9.84 -11.31
CA ILE A 150 -31.47 11.21 -11.88
C ILE A 150 -32.86 11.57 -12.40
N HIS A 151 -33.62 10.58 -12.89
CA HIS A 151 -34.98 10.76 -13.42
C HIS A 151 -36.08 10.57 -12.37
N GLY A 152 -35.72 10.43 -11.08
CA GLY A 152 -36.68 10.25 -9.99
C GLY A 152 -37.37 8.88 -9.98
N GLN A 153 -36.83 7.89 -10.70
CA GLN A 153 -37.37 6.54 -10.82
C GLN A 153 -36.73 5.58 -9.79
N THR A 154 -36.51 6.06 -8.57
CA THR A 154 -35.84 5.29 -7.51
C THR A 154 -36.57 3.99 -7.14
N HIS A 155 -37.87 3.86 -7.44
CA HIS A 155 -38.61 2.62 -7.26
C HIS A 155 -38.15 1.47 -8.18
N LYS A 156 -37.39 1.76 -9.25
CA LYS A 156 -36.77 0.74 -10.12
C LYS A 156 -35.43 0.25 -9.59
N THR A 157 -34.83 0.97 -8.66
CA THR A 157 -33.53 0.58 -8.11
C THR A 157 -33.72 -0.47 -7.01
N PRO A 158 -32.78 -1.42 -6.85
CA PRO A 158 -32.93 -2.48 -5.88
C PRO A 158 -32.83 -1.95 -4.44
N ASP A 159 -33.45 -2.65 -3.49
CA ASP A 159 -33.36 -2.31 -2.06
C ASP A 159 -31.96 -2.47 -1.46
N ARG A 160 -31.12 -3.31 -2.10
CA ARG A 160 -29.76 -3.65 -1.68
C ARG A 160 -28.89 -3.85 -2.92
N VAL A 161 -27.62 -3.50 -2.80
CA VAL A 161 -26.60 -3.69 -3.84
C VAL A 161 -25.38 -4.39 -3.25
N SER A 162 -24.59 -5.05 -4.10
CA SER A 162 -23.27 -5.56 -3.71
C SER A 162 -22.25 -4.43 -3.57
N LEU A 163 -21.12 -4.71 -2.91
CA LEU A 163 -20.01 -3.76 -2.83
C LEU A 163 -19.49 -3.36 -4.23
N ASP A 164 -19.41 -4.30 -5.15
CA ASP A 164 -18.99 -4.05 -6.55
C ASP A 164 -19.93 -3.07 -7.24
N MET A 165 -21.24 -3.34 -7.18
CA MET A 165 -22.25 -2.47 -7.79
C MET A 165 -22.23 -1.08 -7.14
N MET A 166 -22.00 -1.00 -5.84
CA MET A 166 -21.88 0.27 -5.14
C MET A 166 -20.65 1.08 -5.57
N ALA A 167 -19.51 0.41 -5.80
CA ALA A 167 -18.31 1.03 -6.33
C ALA A 167 -18.49 1.50 -7.78
N ASP A 168 -19.19 0.70 -8.61
CA ASP A 168 -19.54 1.09 -9.98
C ASP A 168 -20.45 2.32 -10.01
N VAL A 169 -21.47 2.38 -9.14
CA VAL A 169 -22.32 3.57 -8.98
C VAL A 169 -21.51 4.76 -8.49
N ALA A 170 -20.58 4.58 -7.55
CA ALA A 170 -19.71 5.64 -7.07
C ALA A 170 -18.83 6.21 -8.18
N ALA A 171 -18.21 5.34 -8.99
CA ALA A 171 -17.40 5.72 -10.15
C ALA A 171 -18.19 6.58 -11.14
N ILE A 172 -19.42 6.16 -11.48
CA ILE A 172 -20.29 6.90 -12.41
C ILE A 172 -20.77 8.22 -11.79
N THR A 173 -21.05 8.22 -10.48
CA THR A 173 -21.48 9.41 -9.75
C THR A 173 -20.40 10.50 -9.74
N ASP A 174 -19.14 10.10 -9.53
CA ASP A 174 -17.99 11.01 -9.59
C ASP A 174 -17.72 11.48 -11.03
N ASP A 175 -17.72 10.56 -12.01
CA ASP A 175 -17.51 10.86 -13.42
C ASP A 175 -18.52 11.87 -13.96
N LEU A 176 -19.80 11.70 -13.63
CA LEU A 176 -20.89 12.61 -14.00
C LEU A 176 -20.99 13.82 -13.07
N GLN A 177 -20.30 13.83 -11.94
CA GLN A 177 -20.41 14.86 -10.90
C GLN A 177 -21.88 15.08 -10.48
N CYS A 178 -22.60 13.99 -10.19
CA CYS A 178 -24.03 14.00 -9.83
C CYS A 178 -24.31 13.58 -8.38
N HIS A 179 -23.32 13.74 -7.50
CA HIS A 179 -23.33 13.38 -6.08
C HIS A 179 -24.66 13.66 -5.36
N ASN A 180 -25.20 14.88 -5.49
CA ASN A 180 -26.42 15.29 -4.78
C ASN A 180 -27.66 14.47 -5.18
N ALA A 181 -27.75 14.04 -6.43
CA ALA A 181 -28.87 13.23 -6.90
C ALA A 181 -28.82 11.80 -6.34
N VAL A 182 -27.60 11.25 -6.18
CA VAL A 182 -27.39 9.85 -5.82
C VAL A 182 -27.24 9.64 -4.31
N LYS A 183 -26.74 10.64 -3.57
CA LYS A 183 -26.34 10.53 -2.15
C LYS A 183 -27.41 9.89 -1.25
N PHE A 184 -28.68 10.27 -1.40
CA PHE A 184 -29.76 9.72 -0.56
C PHE A 184 -29.95 8.21 -0.74
N VAL A 185 -30.00 7.75 -2.00
CA VAL A 185 -30.17 6.32 -2.32
C VAL A 185 -28.91 5.55 -1.93
N ALA A 186 -27.72 6.10 -2.21
CA ALA A 186 -26.45 5.50 -1.82
C ALA A 186 -26.34 5.32 -0.30
N ASN A 187 -26.69 6.31 0.52
CA ASN A 187 -26.68 6.18 1.97
C ASN A 187 -27.59 5.04 2.44
N THR A 188 -28.79 4.92 1.86
CA THR A 188 -29.72 3.81 2.16
C THR A 188 -29.11 2.45 1.83
N TRP A 189 -28.35 2.35 0.73
CA TRP A 189 -27.63 1.14 0.38
C TRP A 189 -26.46 0.84 1.32
N MET A 190 -25.71 1.85 1.77
CA MET A 190 -24.62 1.68 2.73
C MET A 190 -25.14 1.09 4.05
N ASP A 191 -26.24 1.62 4.57
CA ASP A 191 -26.85 1.14 5.83
C ASP A 191 -27.29 -0.34 5.74
N ARG A 192 -27.55 -0.83 4.53
CA ARG A 192 -28.01 -2.20 4.25
C ARG A 192 -26.91 -3.10 3.70
N LEU A 193 -25.71 -2.57 3.50
CA LEU A 193 -24.59 -3.30 2.93
C LEU A 193 -24.10 -4.34 3.96
N GLN A 194 -24.09 -5.61 3.57
CA GLN A 194 -23.66 -6.70 4.46
C GLN A 194 -22.13 -6.88 4.48
N ALA A 195 -21.40 -6.12 3.67
CA ALA A 195 -19.95 -6.14 3.63
C ALA A 195 -19.38 -5.17 4.67
N SER A 196 -18.24 -5.55 5.25
CA SER A 196 -17.44 -4.67 6.11
C SER A 196 -16.14 -4.28 5.42
N PRO A 197 -15.52 -3.15 5.79
CA PRO A 197 -14.17 -2.83 5.36
C PRO A 197 -13.18 -3.98 5.63
N PRO A 198 -12.23 -4.23 4.71
CA PRO A 198 -11.23 -5.28 4.90
C PRO A 198 -10.25 -4.91 6.03
N LYS A 199 -9.47 -5.90 6.48
CA LYS A 199 -8.40 -5.72 7.47
C LYS A 199 -6.99 -5.76 6.88
N LYS A 200 -6.89 -5.87 5.55
CA LYS A 200 -5.65 -5.94 4.77
C LYS A 200 -5.87 -5.22 3.45
N ILE A 201 -4.77 -4.86 2.78
CA ILE A 201 -4.84 -4.28 1.44
C ILE A 201 -5.34 -5.35 0.46
N CYS A 202 -6.44 -5.04 -0.22
CA CYS A 202 -7.03 -5.86 -1.27
C CYS A 202 -7.86 -4.97 -2.21
N SER A 203 -8.41 -5.54 -3.29
CA SER A 203 -9.26 -4.80 -4.23
C SER A 203 -10.44 -4.09 -3.55
N ASP A 204 -11.05 -4.73 -2.55
CA ASP A 204 -12.19 -4.16 -1.84
C ASP A 204 -11.83 -2.90 -1.05
N LEU A 205 -10.59 -2.77 -0.56
CA LEU A 205 -10.15 -1.57 0.15
C LEU A 205 -10.30 -0.32 -0.73
N TYR A 206 -9.92 -0.42 -2.00
CA TYR A 206 -10.04 0.68 -2.95
C TYR A 206 -11.50 1.04 -3.24
N LYS A 207 -12.39 0.02 -3.29
CA LYS A 207 -13.85 0.24 -3.42
C LYS A 207 -14.37 1.02 -2.22
N TRP A 208 -13.99 0.62 -1.01
CA TRP A 208 -14.40 1.31 0.21
C TRP A 208 -13.88 2.75 0.27
N ILE A 209 -12.62 3.00 -0.10
CA ILE A 209 -12.06 4.36 -0.17
C ILE A 209 -12.84 5.21 -1.18
N LEU A 210 -13.12 4.67 -2.38
CA LEU A 210 -13.91 5.36 -3.42
C LEU A 210 -15.32 5.70 -2.91
N ILE A 211 -16.04 4.71 -2.40
CA ILE A 211 -17.41 4.85 -1.89
C ILE A 211 -17.45 5.90 -0.77
N ALA A 212 -16.52 5.82 0.19
CA ALA A 212 -16.47 6.74 1.31
C ALA A 212 -16.20 8.18 0.87
N TRP A 213 -15.29 8.38 -0.08
CA TRP A 213 -14.99 9.70 -0.63
C TRP A 213 -16.16 10.26 -1.45
N VAL A 214 -16.72 9.49 -2.39
CA VAL A 214 -17.83 9.92 -3.27
C VAL A 214 -19.09 10.21 -2.46
N PHE A 215 -19.44 9.39 -1.47
CA PHE A 215 -20.67 9.56 -0.70
C PHE A 215 -20.48 10.26 0.66
N ASP A 216 -19.33 10.92 0.86
CA ASP A 216 -19.13 11.83 1.99
C ASP A 216 -19.23 11.12 3.36
N GLN A 217 -18.51 10.00 3.51
CA GLN A 217 -18.48 9.19 4.73
C GLN A 217 -17.14 9.36 5.46
N PRO A 218 -17.00 10.36 6.36
CA PRO A 218 -15.72 10.71 6.97
C PRO A 218 -15.10 9.58 7.79
N ASP A 219 -15.88 8.90 8.64
CA ASP A 219 -15.36 7.84 9.52
C ASP A 219 -14.89 6.62 8.73
N LEU A 220 -15.63 6.27 7.68
CA LEU A 220 -15.28 5.18 6.77
C LEU A 220 -14.05 5.53 5.93
N PHE A 221 -13.96 6.77 5.46
CA PHE A 221 -12.81 7.25 4.70
C PHE A 221 -11.54 7.26 5.55
N GLN A 222 -11.64 7.79 6.77
CA GLN A 222 -10.55 7.85 7.72
C GLN A 222 -10.07 6.42 8.08
N SER A 223 -10.97 5.52 8.45
CA SER A 223 -10.59 4.15 8.85
C SER A 223 -9.97 3.32 7.71
N THR A 224 -10.49 3.45 6.49
CA THR A 224 -9.97 2.71 5.32
C THR A 224 -8.62 3.27 4.84
N THR A 225 -8.45 4.59 4.81
CA THR A 225 -7.16 5.21 4.49
C THR A 225 -6.13 4.97 5.59
N ARG A 226 -6.53 4.91 6.87
CA ARG A 226 -5.66 4.51 7.98
C ARG A 226 -5.09 3.11 7.77
N LEU A 227 -5.93 2.14 7.40
CA LEU A 227 -5.46 0.80 7.07
C LEU A 227 -4.46 0.83 5.91
N ALA A 228 -4.75 1.63 4.88
CA ALA A 228 -3.86 1.76 3.73
C ALA A 228 -2.48 2.33 4.13
N ILE A 229 -2.44 3.40 4.94
CA ILE A 229 -1.20 4.01 5.45
C ILE A 229 -0.38 3.01 6.28
N MET A 230 -1.04 2.22 7.13
CA MET A 230 -0.38 1.26 8.02
C MET A 230 0.26 0.09 7.25
N GLU A 231 -0.45 -0.41 6.23
CA GLU A 231 -0.13 -1.68 5.59
C GLU A 231 0.58 -1.55 4.24
N CYS A 232 0.51 -0.39 3.56
CA CYS A 232 1.12 -0.28 2.24
C CYS A 232 2.64 -0.31 2.34
N THR A 233 3.28 -0.90 1.33
CA THR A 233 4.74 -1.01 1.22
C THR A 233 5.29 -0.10 0.12
N GLY A 234 4.43 0.72 -0.46
CA GLY A 234 4.70 1.59 -1.60
C GLY A 234 3.41 2.19 -2.14
N THR A 235 3.52 2.87 -3.28
CA THR A 235 2.39 3.48 -3.98
C THR A 235 1.30 2.45 -4.26
N LEU A 236 0.09 2.73 -3.78
CA LEU A 236 -1.07 1.89 -4.03
C LEU A 236 -1.39 1.84 -5.53
N SER A 237 -1.84 0.67 -5.99
CA SER A 237 -2.32 0.47 -7.35
C SER A 237 -3.78 0.02 -7.32
N PRO A 238 -4.75 0.95 -7.46
CA PRO A 238 -6.19 0.64 -7.44
C PRO A 238 -6.68 -0.21 -8.62
N GLY A 239 -5.84 -0.44 -9.62
CA GLY A 239 -6.20 -1.17 -10.85
C GLY A 239 -7.27 -0.42 -11.64
N VAL A 240 -8.44 -1.05 -11.79
CA VAL A 240 -9.58 -0.50 -12.55
C VAL A 240 -10.47 0.46 -11.74
N ILE A 241 -10.26 0.54 -10.42
CA ILE A 241 -11.12 1.34 -9.53
C ILE A 241 -10.65 2.80 -9.60
N PRO A 242 -11.52 3.76 -9.96
CA PRO A 242 -11.13 5.15 -10.19
C PRO A 242 -10.99 5.94 -8.87
N VAL A 243 -10.09 5.51 -7.98
CA VAL A 243 -9.75 6.28 -6.77
C VAL A 243 -9.02 7.55 -7.19
N ASN A 244 -9.38 8.69 -6.59
CA ASN A 244 -8.73 9.97 -6.85
C ASN A 244 -7.20 9.85 -6.61
N PRO A 245 -6.34 10.14 -7.61
CA PRO A 245 -4.89 10.03 -7.48
C PRO A 245 -4.30 10.81 -6.30
N ALA A 246 -4.89 11.96 -5.95
CA ALA A 246 -4.44 12.75 -4.80
C ALA A 246 -4.59 11.98 -3.47
N ILE A 247 -5.60 11.11 -3.35
CA ILE A 247 -5.77 10.26 -2.16
C ILE A 247 -4.67 9.21 -2.10
N ILE A 248 -4.33 8.61 -3.25
CA ILE A 248 -3.26 7.61 -3.36
C ILE A 248 -1.91 8.23 -3.00
N GLU A 249 -1.62 9.42 -3.54
CA GLU A 249 -0.40 10.19 -3.24
C GLU A 249 -0.33 10.59 -1.75
N ALA A 250 -1.46 10.99 -1.17
CA ALA A 250 -1.52 11.38 0.24
C ALA A 250 -1.31 10.19 1.19
N VAL A 251 -1.85 9.00 0.87
CA VAL A 251 -1.59 7.77 1.65
C VAL A 251 -0.10 7.46 1.67
N GLU A 252 0.54 7.47 0.49
CA GLU A 252 1.97 7.19 0.37
C GLU A 252 2.82 8.24 1.08
N SER A 253 2.49 9.52 0.91
CA SER A 253 3.21 10.62 1.57
C SER A 253 3.14 10.50 3.09
N MET A 254 1.95 10.22 3.63
CA MET A 254 1.75 10.03 5.07
C MET A 254 2.52 8.81 5.59
N ARG A 255 2.54 7.70 4.85
CA ARG A 255 3.34 6.52 5.22
C ARG A 255 4.82 6.87 5.32
N VAL A 256 5.37 7.51 4.27
CA VAL A 256 6.80 7.88 4.22
C VAL A 256 7.16 8.87 5.33
N GLU A 257 6.30 9.84 5.60
CA GLU A 257 6.48 10.80 6.71
C GLU A 257 6.56 10.09 8.06
N LEU A 258 5.61 9.20 8.35
CA LEU A 258 5.56 8.46 9.61
C LEU A 258 6.71 7.48 9.77
N LEU A 259 7.13 6.80 8.70
CA LEU A 259 8.33 5.95 8.70
C LEU A 259 9.59 6.77 8.98
N SER A 260 9.73 7.93 8.34
CA SER A 260 10.86 8.82 8.54
C SER A 260 10.91 9.36 9.97
N GLU A 261 9.76 9.77 10.52
CA GLU A 261 9.66 10.23 11.91
C GLU A 261 10.00 9.12 12.91
N LEU A 262 9.50 7.91 12.67
CA LEU A 262 9.79 6.74 13.51
C LEU A 262 11.28 6.42 13.56
N ILE A 263 11.94 6.37 12.39
CA ILE A 263 13.37 6.09 12.29
C ILE A 263 14.20 7.21 12.91
N ALA A 264 13.88 8.47 12.60
CA ALA A 264 14.55 9.63 13.18
C ALA A 264 14.40 9.66 14.72
N GLY A 265 13.27 9.20 15.26
CA GLY A 265 13.07 9.04 16.70
C GLY A 265 14.06 8.05 17.31
N VAL A 266 14.29 6.90 16.67
CA VAL A 266 15.29 5.93 17.13
C VAL A 266 16.72 6.47 17.00
N GLU A 267 17.02 7.16 15.90
CA GLU A 267 18.33 7.79 15.69
C GLU A 267 18.61 8.90 16.71
N SER A 268 17.61 9.70 17.08
CA SER A 268 17.73 10.69 18.15
C SER A 268 18.07 10.04 19.48
N MET A 269 17.48 8.88 19.79
CA MET A 269 17.82 8.13 21.01
C MET A 269 19.24 7.57 20.98
N ILE A 270 19.72 7.10 19.82
CA ILE A 270 21.12 6.69 19.62
C ILE A 270 22.06 7.88 19.89
N ASP A 271 21.75 9.04 19.32
CA ASP A 271 22.53 10.26 19.47
C ASP A 271 22.56 10.76 20.93
N ASP A 272 21.42 10.76 21.63
CA ASP A 272 21.32 11.11 23.05
C ASP A 272 22.15 10.17 23.94
N LEU A 273 22.06 8.86 23.72
CA LEU A 273 22.87 7.88 24.45
C LEU A 273 24.36 8.09 24.20
N SER A 274 24.76 8.45 22.97
CA SER A 274 26.16 8.71 22.62
C SER A 274 26.75 9.94 23.32
N ARG A 275 25.93 10.96 23.58
CA ARG A 275 26.30 12.16 24.36
C ARG A 275 26.25 11.94 25.87
N GLY A 276 25.76 10.79 26.30
CA GLY A 276 25.57 10.48 27.71
C GLY A 276 24.28 11.05 28.31
N HIS A 277 23.30 11.42 27.51
CA HIS A 277 22.00 11.87 28.01
C HIS A 277 21.13 10.65 28.38
N SER A 278 21.25 10.18 29.62
CA SER A 278 20.31 9.22 30.23
C SER A 278 20.49 9.21 31.75
N THR A 279 19.47 8.82 32.50
CA THR A 279 19.55 8.64 33.96
C THR A 279 20.31 7.38 34.39
N CYS A 280 20.73 6.52 33.46
CA CYS A 280 21.44 5.27 33.73
C CYS A 280 22.98 5.43 33.70
N THR A 281 23.67 4.42 34.23
CA THR A 281 25.15 4.34 34.27
C THR A 281 25.80 4.39 32.88
N PHE A 282 27.10 4.69 32.82
CA PHE A 282 27.87 4.64 31.58
C PHE A 282 27.78 3.27 30.89
N GLU A 283 27.99 2.19 31.65
CA GLU A 283 27.95 0.82 31.15
C GLU A 283 26.57 0.48 30.55
N CYS A 284 25.51 0.89 31.24
CA CYS A 284 24.13 0.73 30.78
C CYS A 284 23.87 1.45 29.46
N ARG A 285 24.28 2.73 29.36
CA ARG A 285 24.16 3.53 28.13
C ARG A 285 24.94 2.92 26.97
N SER A 286 26.18 2.50 27.21
CA SER A 286 27.02 1.89 26.16
C SER A 286 26.40 0.60 25.62
N MET A 287 25.82 -0.23 26.49
CA MET A 287 25.15 -1.47 26.08
C MET A 287 23.88 -1.21 25.27
N TRP A 288 23.05 -0.26 25.69
CA TRP A 288 21.87 0.15 24.93
C TRP A 288 22.22 0.76 23.57
N LEU A 289 23.23 1.64 23.56
CA LEU A 289 23.74 2.23 22.32
C LEU A 289 24.21 1.15 21.34
N GLY A 290 24.99 0.18 21.82
CA GLY A 290 25.43 -0.96 21.01
C GLY A 290 24.25 -1.79 20.49
N ALA A 291 23.27 -2.09 21.34
CA ALA A 291 22.09 -2.87 20.97
C ALA A 291 21.25 -2.14 19.90
N LEU A 292 20.93 -0.86 20.10
CA LEU A 292 20.16 -0.08 19.13
C LEU A 292 20.87 0.03 17.77
N ILE A 293 22.19 0.28 17.76
CA ILE A 293 22.96 0.32 16.52
C ILE A 293 22.95 -1.05 15.81
N GLN A 294 23.12 -2.14 16.56
CA GLN A 294 23.10 -3.49 16.00
C GLN A 294 21.73 -3.85 15.43
N GLU A 295 20.65 -3.59 16.16
CA GLU A 295 19.28 -3.87 15.74
C GLU A 295 18.87 -3.04 14.52
N MET A 296 19.16 -1.73 14.53
CA MET A 296 18.88 -0.86 13.38
C MET A 296 19.61 -1.33 12.12
N ARG A 297 20.89 -1.72 12.24
CA ARG A 297 21.67 -2.23 11.10
C ARG A 297 21.19 -3.59 10.61
N SER A 298 20.92 -4.51 11.54
CA SER A 298 20.51 -5.89 11.21
C SER A 298 19.15 -5.93 10.52
N ASN A 299 18.28 -4.97 10.81
CA ASN A 299 16.96 -4.83 10.19
C ASN A 299 16.94 -3.85 9.00
N GLY A 300 18.11 -3.33 8.57
CA GLY A 300 18.19 -2.42 7.42
C GLY A 300 17.58 -1.03 7.64
N LEU A 301 17.35 -0.61 8.89
CA LEU A 301 16.73 0.67 9.25
C LEU A 301 17.73 1.82 9.38
N SER A 302 19.04 1.54 9.33
CA SER A 302 20.13 2.54 9.47
C SER A 302 20.46 3.33 8.19
N SER A 303 19.62 3.28 7.15
CA SER A 303 19.97 3.88 5.87
C SER A 303 19.67 5.40 5.82
N PRO A 304 20.61 6.22 5.30
CA PRO A 304 20.44 7.66 5.17
C PRO A 304 19.61 8.07 3.94
N ASP A 305 19.18 7.14 3.06
CA ASP A 305 18.41 7.50 1.86
C ASP A 305 16.89 7.33 2.08
N PRO A 306 16.11 8.43 2.07
CA PRO A 306 14.66 8.37 2.06
C PRO A 306 14.09 7.53 0.91
N SER A 307 14.86 7.28 -0.15
CA SER A 307 14.45 6.48 -1.30
C SER A 307 14.47 4.99 -1.03
N GLU A 308 15.31 4.50 -0.11
CA GLU A 308 15.33 3.10 0.32
C GLU A 308 14.17 2.80 1.28
N LEU A 309 13.71 3.80 2.04
CA LEU A 309 12.50 3.71 2.88
C LEU A 309 11.19 3.64 2.07
N LYS A 310 11.24 4.02 0.79
CA LYS A 310 10.06 4.03 -0.09
C LYS A 310 9.63 2.64 -0.52
N GLN A 311 10.51 1.64 -0.48
CA GLN A 311 10.23 0.31 -1.03
C GLN A 311 10.17 -0.76 0.07
N ASP A 312 9.14 -1.60 0.01
CA ASP A 312 8.96 -2.85 0.75
C ASP A 312 8.74 -2.77 2.27
N LEU A 313 8.77 -1.58 2.89
CA LEU A 313 8.48 -1.39 4.32
C LEU A 313 7.09 -0.81 4.57
N SER A 314 6.25 -1.56 5.28
CA SER A 314 5.00 -1.03 5.84
C SER A 314 5.21 -0.48 7.25
N LEU A 315 4.42 0.51 7.64
CA LEU A 315 4.51 1.11 8.97
C LEU A 315 4.23 0.07 10.08
N THR A 316 3.25 -0.82 9.87
CA THR A 316 2.97 -1.94 10.79
C THR A 316 4.20 -2.83 10.97
N THR A 317 4.88 -3.19 9.88
CA THR A 317 6.06 -4.06 9.94
C THR A 317 7.21 -3.38 10.68
N THR A 318 7.50 -2.12 10.37
CA THR A 318 8.56 -1.35 11.02
C THR A 318 8.31 -1.15 12.51
N LEU A 319 7.08 -0.79 12.90
CA LEU A 319 6.69 -0.72 14.32
C LEU A 319 6.87 -2.07 15.03
N GLY A 320 6.49 -3.17 14.36
CA GLY A 320 6.68 -4.52 14.87
C GLY A 320 8.15 -4.89 15.05
N ILE A 321 9.01 -4.54 14.10
CA ILE A 321 10.46 -4.76 14.17
C ILE A 321 11.05 -4.00 15.37
N ILE A 322 10.79 -2.69 15.47
CA ILE A 322 11.36 -1.84 16.53
C ILE A 322 10.89 -2.27 17.92
N ARG A 323 9.62 -2.70 18.06
CA ARG A 323 9.11 -3.27 19.31
C ARG A 323 9.83 -4.53 19.76
N ASN A 324 10.34 -5.31 18.82
CA ASN A 324 10.97 -6.59 19.06
C ASN A 324 12.51 -6.51 19.11
N PHE A 325 13.09 -5.31 19.11
CA PHE A 325 14.53 -5.13 19.29
C PHE A 325 15.02 -5.83 20.56
N GLN A 326 16.13 -6.56 20.45
CA GLN A 326 16.67 -7.29 21.58
C GLN A 326 17.24 -6.34 22.63
N SER A 327 16.86 -6.58 23.89
CA SER A 327 17.42 -5.85 25.02
C SER A 327 18.58 -6.64 25.64
N PRO A 328 19.78 -6.06 25.75
CA PRO A 328 20.89 -6.71 26.43
C PRO A 328 20.60 -6.87 27.92
N VAL A 329 21.11 -7.95 28.51
CA VAL A 329 21.08 -8.16 29.96
C VAL A 329 22.32 -7.52 30.56
N ILE A 330 22.14 -6.51 31.43
CA ILE A 330 23.23 -5.69 31.96
C ILE A 330 23.33 -5.91 33.46
N PHE A 331 24.55 -6.16 33.93
CA PHE A 331 24.88 -6.25 35.35
C PHE A 331 25.90 -5.16 35.71
N SER A 332 25.78 -4.57 36.89
CA SER A 332 26.74 -3.56 37.36
C SER A 332 27.03 -3.66 38.86
N PRO A 333 28.22 -3.21 39.32
CA PRO A 333 28.54 -3.11 40.75
C PRO A 333 27.53 -2.26 41.54
N ARG A 334 27.10 -2.73 42.71
CA ARG A 334 26.22 -1.94 43.61
C ARG A 334 26.87 -0.65 44.11
N SER A 335 28.21 -0.61 44.24
CA SER A 335 28.95 0.55 44.76
C SER A 335 28.79 1.81 43.91
N LYS A 336 28.45 1.69 42.61
CA LYS A 336 28.20 2.82 41.71
C LYS A 336 26.78 3.40 41.78
N PHE A 337 25.89 2.80 42.58
CA PHE A 337 24.47 3.18 42.70
C PHE A 337 24.13 3.91 44.02
N ALA A 338 25.10 4.04 44.95
CA ALA A 338 24.85 4.69 46.24
C ALA A 338 24.46 6.18 46.10
N ASP A 339 24.90 6.86 45.03
CA ASP A 339 24.64 8.29 44.81
C ASP A 339 23.37 8.57 43.96
N VAL A 340 22.71 7.54 43.41
CA VAL A 340 21.47 7.66 42.60
C VAL A 340 20.24 7.16 43.38
N ALA A 341 20.45 6.73 44.62
CA ALA A 341 19.47 6.03 45.45
C ALA A 341 18.58 6.99 46.24
N ASP A 342 17.69 7.71 45.56
CA ASP A 342 16.48 8.29 46.19
C ASP A 342 15.17 7.84 45.51
N GLY A 343 15.23 7.01 44.45
CA GLY A 343 14.03 6.68 43.64
C GLY A 343 13.66 5.20 43.52
N TYR A 344 14.50 4.25 43.96
CA TYR A 344 14.35 2.83 43.60
C TYR A 344 14.61 1.88 44.78
N GLU A 345 13.86 2.03 45.87
CA GLU A 345 13.73 0.95 46.85
C GLU A 345 12.59 0.01 46.44
N ASN A 346 12.85 -0.85 45.45
CA ASN A 346 12.02 -2.03 45.22
C ASN A 346 12.80 -3.28 45.63
N HIS A 347 12.36 -3.89 46.73
CA HIS A 347 12.84 -5.15 47.28
C HIS A 347 12.42 -6.34 46.42
N ASP A 348 12.96 -6.48 45.20
CA ASP A 348 12.90 -7.74 44.46
C ASP A 348 14.17 -8.57 44.77
N PRO A 349 14.06 -9.74 45.43
CA PRO A 349 15.21 -10.55 45.83
C PRO A 349 16.03 -11.10 44.64
N ASN A 350 15.52 -11.04 43.40
CA ASN A 350 16.22 -11.53 42.20
C ASN A 350 17.17 -10.52 41.54
N THR A 351 17.23 -9.28 42.02
CA THR A 351 18.01 -8.22 41.37
C THR A 351 19.44 -8.11 41.88
N LEU A 352 19.77 -8.77 42.99
CA LEU A 352 21.06 -8.63 43.67
C LEU A 352 21.77 -9.96 43.84
N TRP A 353 22.95 -10.06 43.24
CA TRP A 353 23.78 -11.26 43.25
C TRP A 353 25.05 -11.00 44.06
N LYS A 354 25.34 -11.85 45.04
CA LYS A 354 26.62 -11.83 45.76
C LYS A 354 27.62 -12.69 45.00
N LEU A 355 28.75 -12.12 44.62
CA LEU A 355 29.83 -12.90 44.01
C LEU A 355 30.60 -13.61 45.14
N GLN A 356 30.52 -14.93 45.18
CA GLN A 356 31.30 -15.74 46.11
C GLN A 356 32.59 -16.18 45.40
N TRP A 357 33.72 -15.63 45.84
CA TRP A 357 35.04 -16.05 45.36
C TRP A 357 35.38 -17.38 46.02
N GLY A 358 35.25 -18.47 45.26
CA GLY A 358 35.91 -19.72 45.62
C GLY A 358 37.40 -19.58 45.34
N LEU A 359 38.22 -19.44 46.38
CA LEU A 359 39.63 -19.77 46.29
C LEU A 359 39.72 -21.30 46.19
N ASP A 360 39.49 -21.84 45.00
CA ASP A 360 40.14 -23.10 44.64
C ASP A 360 41.58 -22.71 44.29
N GLU A 361 42.42 -22.60 45.34
CA GLU A 361 43.86 -22.76 45.16
C GLU A 361 44.05 -24.14 44.49
N ASP A 362 44.49 -24.11 43.23
CA ASP A 362 44.86 -25.24 42.37
C ASP A 362 43.78 -25.82 41.43
N ASN A 363 43.34 -25.07 40.39
CA ASN A 363 42.98 -25.72 39.10
C ASN A 363 42.91 -24.78 37.88
N TYR A 364 44.06 -24.31 37.37
CA TYR A 364 44.15 -23.99 35.93
C TYR A 364 44.43 -25.29 35.19
N GLY A 365 43.42 -25.88 34.55
CA GLY A 365 43.59 -27.13 33.81
C GLY A 365 42.45 -27.43 32.86
N TYR A 366 42.64 -27.14 31.57
CA TYR A 366 42.00 -27.91 30.52
C TYR A 366 42.57 -29.34 30.55
N SER A 367 41.64 -30.32 30.57
CA SER A 367 41.72 -31.71 30.10
C SER A 367 42.83 -32.68 30.56
N PHE A 368 42.34 -33.79 31.11
CA PHE A 368 42.82 -35.19 31.01
C PHE A 368 44.32 -35.54 31.12
N SER A 369 44.60 -36.34 32.16
CA SER A 369 45.34 -37.63 32.11
C SER A 369 46.67 -37.72 32.88
N LYS A 370 46.70 -38.79 33.70
CA LYS A 370 47.81 -39.61 34.21
C LYS A 370 48.77 -39.07 35.28
N LYS A 371 48.56 -39.66 36.46
CA LYS A 371 49.47 -39.95 37.57
C LYS A 371 50.95 -40.08 37.17
N SER A 372 51.84 -39.38 37.88
CA SER A 372 53.03 -40.00 38.49
C SER A 372 53.59 -39.13 39.63
N LYS A 373 54.24 -39.81 40.59
CA LYS A 373 54.77 -39.31 41.88
C LYS A 373 56.10 -38.57 41.68
N ILE A 374 56.50 -37.66 42.60
CA ILE A 374 57.76 -37.69 43.41
C ILE A 374 58.16 -36.30 43.97
N HIS A 375 58.27 -36.27 45.31
CA HIS A 375 59.19 -35.56 46.22
C HIS A 375 59.23 -34.02 46.38
N LYS A 376 59.01 -33.61 47.65
CA LYS A 376 59.39 -32.35 48.29
C LYS A 376 60.90 -32.13 48.29
N LYS A 377 61.34 -30.90 47.98
CA LYS A 377 62.55 -30.31 48.55
C LYS A 377 62.39 -28.80 48.72
N ALA A 378 62.73 -28.32 49.91
CA ALA A 378 62.74 -26.91 50.29
C ALA A 378 64.02 -26.21 49.82
N GLY A 379 63.92 -24.90 49.54
CA GLY A 379 65.03 -23.99 49.25
C GLY A 379 64.47 -22.68 48.68
N SER A 380 64.20 -21.69 49.52
CA SER A 380 65.03 -20.50 49.76
C SER A 380 64.84 -19.39 48.72
N SER A 381 64.19 -18.33 49.18
CA SER A 381 64.39 -16.92 48.85
C SER A 381 64.80 -16.55 47.42
N VAL A 382 63.85 -16.02 46.64
CA VAL A 382 64.09 -14.79 45.86
C VAL A 382 62.85 -13.92 45.95
N SER A 383 63.12 -12.68 46.30
CA SER A 383 62.25 -11.56 46.59
C SER A 383 61.60 -10.93 45.35
N LEU A 384 60.50 -10.23 45.61
CA LEU A 384 60.00 -9.05 44.89
C LEU A 384 59.61 -9.28 43.43
N TRP A 385 58.31 -9.33 43.18
CA TRP A 385 57.50 -8.41 42.35
C TRP A 385 56.06 -8.94 42.39
N GLN A 386 55.43 -8.90 43.57
CA GLN A 386 53.98 -9.03 43.67
C GLN A 386 53.43 -7.61 43.69
N ASP A 387 53.34 -7.02 42.50
CA ASP A 387 52.40 -5.93 42.30
C ASP A 387 51.02 -6.49 42.62
N LYS A 388 50.47 -6.02 43.75
CA LYS A 388 49.06 -6.15 44.07
C LYS A 388 48.29 -5.41 42.98
N VAL A 389 47.92 -6.11 41.91
CA VAL A 389 46.71 -5.77 41.19
C VAL A 389 45.59 -6.09 42.17
N ALA A 390 45.16 -5.08 42.94
CA ALA A 390 43.93 -5.19 43.71
C ALA A 390 42.85 -5.54 42.69
N HIS A 391 42.39 -6.78 42.71
CA HIS A 391 41.16 -7.15 42.03
C HIS A 391 40.04 -6.34 42.70
N GLU A 392 39.75 -5.14 42.20
CA GLU A 392 38.55 -4.36 42.50
C GLU A 392 37.32 -5.06 41.90
N ASN A 393 37.17 -6.36 42.17
CA ASN A 393 35.99 -7.07 41.72
C ASN A 393 34.85 -6.75 42.70
N PRO A 394 33.66 -6.39 42.20
CA PRO A 394 32.55 -5.98 43.04
C PRO A 394 32.04 -7.15 43.88
N GLU A 395 31.78 -6.95 45.18
CA GLU A 395 31.21 -7.99 46.05
C GLU A 395 29.76 -8.33 45.68
N THR A 396 29.05 -7.38 45.05
CA THR A 396 27.66 -7.56 44.61
C THR A 396 27.42 -6.97 43.22
N LEU A 397 26.70 -7.74 42.40
CA LEU A 397 26.19 -7.33 41.09
C LEU A 397 24.70 -7.06 41.17
N PHE A 398 24.27 -5.99 40.52
CA PHE A 398 22.87 -5.63 40.35
C PHE A 398 22.46 -5.79 38.88
N LYS A 399 21.34 -6.46 38.63
CA LYS A 399 20.75 -6.56 37.29
C LYS A 399 19.95 -5.30 36.99
N HIS A 400 20.27 -4.61 35.91
CA HIS A 400 19.49 -3.45 35.49
C HIS A 400 18.07 -3.86 35.06
N GLN A 401 17.06 -3.09 35.45
CA GLN A 401 15.67 -3.22 34.97
C GLN A 401 15.42 -2.44 33.66
N CYS A 402 16.43 -1.68 33.25
CA CYS A 402 16.54 -0.96 32.00
C CYS A 402 16.32 -1.89 30.79
N SER A 403 15.36 -1.56 29.93
CA SER A 403 15.14 -2.27 28.65
C SER A 403 15.06 -1.33 27.45
N VAL A 404 15.52 -1.81 26.29
CA VAL A 404 15.36 -1.11 25.00
C VAL A 404 13.88 -0.83 24.72
N HIS A 405 13.00 -1.77 25.04
CA HIS A 405 11.55 -1.60 24.91
C HIS A 405 11.03 -0.38 25.69
N THR A 406 11.39 -0.24 26.98
CA THR A 406 10.96 0.90 27.81
C THR A 406 11.48 2.23 27.27
N LEU A 407 12.67 2.23 26.66
CA LEU A 407 13.25 3.42 26.05
C LEU A 407 12.49 3.85 24.79
N LEU A 408 12.10 2.88 23.93
CA LEU A 408 11.47 3.15 22.64
C LEU A 408 9.96 3.37 22.72
N GLU A 409 9.28 2.82 23.73
CA GLU A 409 7.82 2.84 23.85
C GLU A 409 7.18 4.24 23.73
N PRO A 410 7.72 5.32 24.33
CA PRO A 410 7.14 6.66 24.16
C PRO A 410 7.14 7.13 22.70
N CYS A 411 8.23 6.85 21.95
CA CYS A 411 8.34 7.18 20.53
C CYS A 411 7.33 6.38 19.70
N LEU A 412 7.23 5.06 19.96
CA LEU A 412 6.29 4.17 19.27
C LEU A 412 4.83 4.61 19.49
N ARG A 413 4.46 4.97 20.73
CA ARG A 413 3.12 5.47 21.05
C ARG A 413 2.81 6.79 20.36
N ALA A 414 3.76 7.71 20.30
CA ALA A 414 3.57 8.98 19.61
C ALA A 414 3.21 8.76 18.13
N ILE A 415 3.93 7.88 17.44
CA ILE A 415 3.62 7.51 16.05
C ILE A 415 2.23 6.86 15.95
N GLU A 416 1.92 5.87 16.78
CA GLU A 416 0.60 5.21 16.74
C GLU A 416 -0.58 6.16 16.95
N THR A 417 -0.43 7.16 17.82
CA THR A 417 -1.48 8.17 18.06
C THR A 417 -1.66 9.13 16.89
N LYS A 418 -0.62 9.35 16.07
CA LYS A 418 -0.70 10.15 14.84
C LYS A 418 -1.41 9.41 13.71
N VAL A 419 -1.40 8.08 13.70
CA VAL A 419 -2.03 7.28 12.66
C VAL A 419 -3.55 7.23 12.85
N ILE A 420 -4.23 8.30 12.44
CA ILE A 420 -5.70 8.39 12.45
C ILE A 420 -6.31 8.06 11.08
N GLY A 421 -5.62 8.31 9.98
CA GLY A 421 -6.14 8.23 8.61
C GLY A 421 -6.20 9.61 7.95
N LEU A 422 -6.65 9.68 6.71
CA LEU A 422 -6.79 10.94 5.97
C LEU A 422 -8.12 11.63 6.27
N ASP A 423 -8.11 12.96 6.29
CA ASP A 423 -9.34 13.75 6.37
C ASP A 423 -9.97 13.92 4.99
N ILE A 424 -11.23 13.55 4.86
CA ILE A 424 -12.02 13.66 3.63
C ILE A 424 -12.11 15.12 3.13
N SER A 425 -12.09 16.10 4.04
CA SER A 425 -12.19 17.52 3.71
C SER A 425 -11.02 18.03 2.85
N SER A 426 -9.86 17.37 2.96
CA SER A 426 -8.64 17.69 2.22
C SER A 426 -8.74 17.35 0.73
N PHE A 427 -9.72 16.52 0.34
CA PHE A 427 -9.93 16.07 -1.04
C PHE A 427 -11.21 16.66 -1.62
N SER A 428 -11.46 17.93 -1.29
CA SER A 428 -12.70 18.63 -1.61
C SER A 428 -13.03 18.55 -3.09
N ARG A 429 -14.27 18.15 -3.37
CA ARG A 429 -14.82 17.98 -4.72
C ARG A 429 -15.06 19.37 -5.28
N ALA A 430 -14.37 19.75 -6.37
CA ALA A 430 -14.59 21.04 -7.01
C ALA A 430 -16.09 21.20 -7.35
N GLY A 431 -16.73 22.18 -6.70
CA GLY A 431 -18.17 22.47 -6.82
C GLY A 431 -18.62 22.89 -8.21
#